data_AF-A0A229R7V5-F1
#
_entry.id   AF-A0A229R7V5-F1
#
_cell.length_a   1.000
_cell.length_b   1.000
_cell.length_c   1.000
_cell.angle_alpha   90.00
_cell.angle_beta   90.00
_cell.angle_gamma   90.00
#
_symmetry.space_group_name_H-M   'P 1'
#
loop_
_entity.id
_entity.type
_entity.pdbx_description
1 polymer ?
#
loop_
_entity_poly.entity_id
_entity_poly.type
_entity_poly.pdbx_seq_one_letter_code
_entity_poly.pdbx_strand_id
1 'polypeptide(L)'
;AVWATLRRLDFVRRVDDAVGAQRATTTLGAHLALAVLHRATAPDTDLATWWEDGVARDFLKADVPNHWRALQRLTPERIARIETAVADAVLSWLGTGNAALAVDVPQFATFATADPCHCELAGLGLVVTKDGAIPLASHVYSREGAPPFAVLAEELRSRYPVTLVFTAGQAAQLDLGRHFVGALPLSEHPDLLAKPAAERKSRGEGKDVGQRGEG
;
A
#
# COMPACT_ATOMS: atom_id res chain seq x y z
N ALA A 1 -21.19 -5.87 -1.06
CA ALA A 1 -20.18 -5.93 0.02
C ALA A 1 -19.29 -4.67 0.07
N VAL A 2 -18.62 -4.30 -1.03
CA VAL A 2 -17.67 -3.15 -1.09
C VAL A 2 -18.24 -1.85 -0.51
N TRP A 3 -19.45 -1.45 -0.92
CA TRP A 3 -20.09 -0.24 -0.40
C TRP A 3 -20.31 -0.26 1.12
N ALA A 4 -20.68 -1.42 1.69
CA ALA A 4 -20.85 -1.55 3.13
C ALA A 4 -19.52 -1.37 3.87
N THR A 5 -18.41 -1.86 3.30
CA THR A 5 -17.06 -1.61 3.83
C THR A 5 -16.70 -0.14 3.77
N LEU A 6 -16.91 0.53 2.62
CA LEU A 6 -16.66 1.98 2.48
C LEU A 6 -17.45 2.80 3.49
N ARG A 7 -18.72 2.43 3.75
CA ARG A 7 -19.55 3.07 4.79
C ARG A 7 -19.04 2.82 6.20
N ARG A 8 -18.63 1.59 6.53
CA ARG A 8 -18.06 1.26 7.85
C ARG A 8 -16.77 2.03 8.13
N LEU A 9 -15.95 2.21 7.10
CA LEU A 9 -14.73 3.02 7.18
C LEU A 9 -15.02 4.52 7.15
N ASP A 10 -16.26 4.95 6.86
CA ASP A 10 -16.61 6.35 6.66
C ASP A 10 -15.72 7.02 5.59
N PHE A 11 -15.44 6.27 4.53
CA PHE A 11 -14.37 6.53 3.57
C PHE A 11 -14.49 7.90 2.91
N VAL A 12 -15.67 8.24 2.39
CA VAL A 12 -15.89 9.51 1.66
C VAL A 12 -15.57 10.70 2.56
N ARG A 13 -16.12 10.72 3.78
CA ARG A 13 -15.88 11.80 4.74
C ARG A 13 -14.40 11.89 5.09
N ARG A 14 -13.74 10.77 5.37
CA ARG A 14 -12.30 10.77 5.70
C ARG A 14 -11.44 11.31 4.59
N VAL A 15 -11.72 10.94 3.34
CA VAL A 15 -11.02 11.49 2.17
C VAL A 15 -11.26 13.00 2.10
N ASP A 16 -12.51 13.45 2.22
CA ASP A 16 -12.85 14.85 2.10
C ASP A 16 -12.22 15.71 3.22
N ASP A 17 -12.21 15.21 4.46
CA ASP A 17 -11.52 15.83 5.58
C ASP A 17 -9.99 15.87 5.34
N ALA A 18 -9.42 14.78 4.81
CA ALA A 18 -8.00 14.67 4.51
C ALA A 18 -7.55 15.64 3.40
N VAL A 19 -8.41 16.00 2.44
CA VAL A 19 -8.05 16.97 1.40
C VAL A 19 -8.47 18.40 1.70
N GLY A 20 -9.34 18.59 2.69
CA GLY A 20 -9.85 19.89 3.12
C GLY A 20 -10.97 20.42 2.24
N ALA A 21 -11.29 21.72 2.39
CA ALA A 21 -12.43 22.35 1.71
C ALA A 21 -12.34 22.25 0.17
N GLN A 22 -13.47 21.89 -0.46
CA GLN A 22 -13.59 21.72 -1.90
C GLN A 22 -14.70 22.60 -2.47
N ARG A 23 -14.47 23.21 -3.63
CA ARG A 23 -15.48 23.99 -4.37
C ARG A 23 -16.10 23.18 -5.51
N ALA A 24 -16.39 21.91 -5.26
CA ALA A 24 -16.93 20.98 -6.26
C ALA A 24 -18.29 20.43 -5.80
N THR A 25 -19.20 20.23 -6.74
CA THR A 25 -20.50 19.60 -6.50
C THR A 25 -20.37 18.13 -6.11
N THR A 26 -19.44 17.42 -6.75
CA THR A 26 -19.01 16.06 -6.38
C THR A 26 -17.63 16.12 -5.74
N THR A 27 -17.53 15.61 -4.53
CA THR A 27 -16.29 15.65 -3.76
C THR A 27 -15.27 14.62 -4.25
N LEU A 28 -14.00 14.83 -3.92
CA LEU A 28 -12.93 13.89 -4.25
C LEU A 28 -13.13 12.55 -3.54
N GLY A 29 -13.67 12.53 -2.33
CA GLY A 29 -14.10 11.32 -1.63
C GLY A 29 -15.14 10.52 -2.41
N ALA A 30 -16.14 11.19 -3.00
CA ALA A 30 -17.14 10.53 -3.83
C ALA A 30 -16.53 9.96 -5.12
N HIS A 31 -15.63 10.69 -5.78
CA HIS A 31 -14.93 10.16 -6.97
C HIS A 31 -14.02 8.97 -6.62
N LEU A 32 -13.31 9.00 -5.49
CA LEU A 32 -12.50 7.85 -5.08
C LEU A 32 -13.37 6.65 -4.69
N ALA A 33 -14.51 6.86 -4.04
CA ALA A 33 -15.46 5.79 -3.76
C ALA A 33 -16.01 5.15 -5.05
N LEU A 34 -16.28 5.97 -6.08
CA LEU A 34 -16.65 5.49 -7.41
C LEU A 34 -15.56 4.59 -8.00
N ALA A 35 -14.30 5.05 -8.00
CA ALA A 35 -13.17 4.29 -8.52
C ALA A 35 -12.97 2.96 -7.78
N VAL A 36 -13.10 2.94 -6.45
CA VAL A 36 -13.01 1.71 -5.66
C VAL A 36 -14.13 0.74 -5.99
N LEU A 37 -15.37 1.21 -6.11
CA LEU A 37 -16.51 0.36 -6.47
C LEU A 37 -16.35 -0.25 -7.86
N HIS A 38 -15.97 0.56 -8.85
CA HIS A 38 -15.71 0.10 -10.22
C HIS A 38 -14.61 -0.96 -10.23
N ARG A 39 -13.43 -0.63 -9.68
CA ARG A 39 -12.27 -1.52 -9.69
C ARG A 39 -12.53 -2.84 -8.96
N ALA A 40 -13.35 -2.83 -7.91
CA ALA A 40 -13.66 -4.03 -7.14
C ALA A 40 -14.76 -4.90 -7.74
N THR A 41 -15.56 -4.40 -8.69
CA THR A 41 -16.75 -5.11 -9.20
C THR A 41 -16.72 -5.37 -10.70
N ALA A 42 -16.08 -4.52 -11.49
CA ALA A 42 -15.99 -4.66 -12.94
C ALA A 42 -14.70 -4.04 -13.49
N PRO A 43 -13.51 -4.49 -13.04
CA PRO A 43 -12.22 -3.89 -13.35
C PRO A 43 -11.90 -3.79 -14.85
N ASP A 44 -12.49 -4.66 -15.67
CA ASP A 44 -12.19 -4.80 -17.11
C ASP A 44 -13.22 -4.09 -18.00
N THR A 45 -14.12 -3.32 -17.39
CA THR A 45 -15.14 -2.56 -18.12
C THR A 45 -14.81 -1.08 -18.09
N ASP A 46 -15.24 -0.34 -19.12
CA ASP A 46 -15.18 1.12 -19.07
C ASP A 46 -16.09 1.66 -17.94
N LEU A 47 -15.61 2.70 -17.26
CA LEU A 47 -16.28 3.25 -16.08
C LEU A 47 -17.67 3.81 -16.41
N ALA A 48 -17.84 4.46 -17.57
CA ALA A 48 -19.13 5.03 -17.95
C ALA A 48 -20.14 3.92 -18.26
N THR A 49 -19.70 2.90 -18.98
CA THR A 49 -20.52 1.71 -19.29
C THR A 49 -20.95 0.99 -18.01
N TRP A 50 -20.01 0.71 -17.11
CA TRP A 50 -20.32 0.09 -15.82
C TRP A 50 -21.28 0.93 -14.97
N TRP A 51 -21.11 2.25 -15.01
CA TRP A 51 -22.02 3.14 -14.29
C TRP A 51 -23.43 3.08 -14.84
N GLU A 52 -23.61 3.00 -16.16
CA GLU A 52 -24.91 2.94 -16.85
C GLU A 52 -25.83 1.83 -16.38
N ASP A 53 -25.29 0.64 -16.26
CA ASP A 53 -26.05 -0.56 -15.88
C ASP A 53 -25.92 -0.88 -14.38
N GLY A 54 -25.19 -0.05 -13.63
CA GLY A 54 -24.76 -0.34 -12.27
C GLY A 54 -25.75 0.09 -11.18
N VAL A 55 -26.01 -0.83 -10.24
CA VAL A 55 -26.72 -0.55 -8.98
C VAL A 55 -26.03 0.50 -8.09
N ALA A 56 -24.78 0.87 -8.40
CA ALA A 56 -24.04 1.89 -7.67
C ALA A 56 -24.71 3.27 -7.67
N ARG A 57 -25.55 3.54 -8.68
CA ARG A 57 -26.37 4.75 -8.79
C ARG A 57 -27.37 4.93 -7.65
N ASP A 58 -27.80 3.84 -7.04
CA ASP A 58 -28.81 3.87 -5.97
C ASP A 58 -28.25 4.40 -4.65
N PHE A 59 -26.92 4.37 -4.48
CA PHE A 59 -26.28 4.67 -3.20
C PHE A 59 -25.07 5.62 -3.29
N LEU A 60 -24.59 5.94 -4.48
CA LEU A 60 -23.54 6.93 -4.70
C LEU A 60 -24.01 7.99 -5.70
N LYS A 61 -23.80 9.26 -5.38
CA LYS A 61 -23.91 10.35 -6.37
C LYS A 61 -22.54 10.56 -6.98
N ALA A 62 -22.45 10.45 -8.31
CA ALA A 62 -21.19 10.57 -9.04
C ALA A 62 -21.34 11.47 -10.27
N ASP A 63 -20.29 12.25 -10.55
CA ASP A 63 -20.10 12.98 -11.80
C ASP A 63 -19.09 12.20 -12.66
N VAL A 64 -19.58 11.17 -13.36
CA VAL A 64 -18.75 10.27 -14.17
C VAL A 64 -18.02 11.00 -15.31
N PRO A 65 -18.67 11.91 -16.07
CA PRO A 65 -17.97 12.64 -17.14
C PRO A 65 -16.76 13.45 -16.67
N ASN A 66 -16.81 14.03 -15.46
CA ASN A 66 -15.69 14.78 -14.91
C ASN A 66 -14.77 13.94 -14.01
N HIS A 67 -14.99 12.62 -13.87
CA HIS A 67 -14.26 11.78 -12.94
C HIS A 67 -12.73 11.86 -13.12
N TRP A 68 -12.23 11.66 -14.34
CA TRP A 68 -10.79 11.71 -14.58
C TRP A 68 -10.18 13.08 -14.34
N ARG A 69 -10.88 14.17 -14.70
CA ARG A 69 -10.46 15.53 -14.36
C ARG A 69 -10.44 15.78 -12.85
N ALA A 70 -11.42 15.23 -12.13
CA ALA A 70 -11.48 15.37 -10.68
C ALA A 70 -10.30 14.68 -10.00
N LEU A 71 -9.85 13.52 -10.50
CA LEU A 71 -8.69 12.80 -9.97
C LEU A 71 -7.35 13.50 -10.24
N GLN A 72 -7.25 14.37 -11.25
CA GLN A 72 -6.06 15.22 -11.45
C GLN A 72 -5.76 16.15 -10.27
N ARG A 73 -6.69 16.29 -9.32
CA ARG A 73 -6.50 17.06 -8.08
C ARG A 73 -5.75 16.27 -7.00
N LEU A 74 -5.46 14.98 -7.20
CA LEU A 74 -4.68 14.16 -6.28
C LEU A 74 -3.18 14.47 -6.43
N THR A 75 -2.72 15.44 -5.64
CA THR A 75 -1.28 15.69 -5.49
C THR A 75 -0.65 14.63 -4.58
N PRO A 76 0.67 14.40 -4.62
CA PRO A 76 1.35 13.48 -3.72
C PRO A 76 1.04 13.74 -2.24
N GLU A 77 0.97 15.01 -1.83
CA GLU A 77 0.66 15.38 -0.45
C GLU A 77 -0.78 15.02 -0.06
N ARG A 78 -1.74 15.19 -0.99
CA ARG A 78 -3.13 14.79 -0.78
C ARG A 78 -3.26 13.27 -0.70
N ILE A 79 -2.56 12.54 -1.56
CA ILE A 79 -2.52 11.07 -1.54
C ILE A 79 -2.01 10.61 -0.17
N ALA A 80 -0.86 11.11 0.29
CA ALA A 80 -0.27 10.73 1.58
C ALA A 80 -1.21 11.00 2.78
N ARG A 81 -1.94 12.13 2.76
CA ARG A 81 -2.94 12.46 3.78
C ARG A 81 -4.14 11.53 3.75
N ILE A 82 -4.63 11.18 2.56
CA ILE A 82 -5.73 10.23 2.37
C ILE A 82 -5.31 8.83 2.85
N GLU A 83 -4.14 8.34 2.42
CA GLU A 83 -3.61 7.04 2.82
C GLU A 83 -3.50 6.96 4.34
N THR A 84 -2.94 7.97 5.00
CA THR A 84 -2.84 8.00 6.46
C THR A 84 -4.23 7.91 7.12
N ALA A 85 -5.19 8.75 6.69
CA ALA A 85 -6.52 8.78 7.28
C ALA A 85 -7.31 7.47 7.08
N VAL A 86 -7.11 6.79 5.94
CA VAL A 86 -7.76 5.52 5.61
C VAL A 86 -7.06 4.36 6.32
N ALA A 87 -5.73 4.34 6.37
CA ALA A 87 -4.94 3.34 7.10
C ALA A 87 -5.31 3.30 8.58
N ASP A 88 -5.39 4.46 9.23
CA ASP A 88 -5.81 4.55 10.64
C ASP A 88 -7.21 3.99 10.86
N ALA A 89 -8.13 4.24 9.92
CA ALA A 89 -9.49 3.71 9.98
C ALA A 89 -9.51 2.19 9.83
N VAL A 90 -8.72 1.64 8.91
CA VAL A 90 -8.60 0.19 8.68
C VAL A 90 -7.99 -0.49 9.90
N LEU A 91 -6.88 0.01 10.42
CA LEU A 91 -6.22 -0.55 11.61
C LEU A 91 -7.13 -0.50 12.84
N SER A 92 -7.84 0.62 13.04
CA SER A 92 -8.82 0.74 14.10
C SER A 92 -9.97 -0.26 13.96
N TRP A 93 -10.42 -0.53 12.73
CA TRP A 93 -11.52 -1.47 12.48
C TRP A 93 -11.10 -2.94 12.70
N LEU A 94 -9.87 -3.30 12.32
CA LEU A 94 -9.37 -4.67 12.44
C LEU A 94 -8.99 -5.06 13.88
N GLY A 95 -8.78 -4.09 14.77
CA GLY A 95 -8.40 -4.34 16.15
C GLY A 95 -7.01 -4.97 16.31
N THR A 96 -6.20 -4.99 15.26
CA THR A 96 -4.88 -5.65 15.20
C THR A 96 -3.77 -4.85 15.90
N GLY A 97 -4.10 -3.71 16.50
CA GLY A 97 -3.12 -2.72 16.98
C GLY A 97 -2.39 -2.03 15.82
N ASN A 98 -1.55 -1.05 16.14
CA ASN A 98 -0.82 -0.24 15.14
C ASN A 98 0.34 -0.99 14.47
N ALA A 99 0.41 -2.32 14.59
CA ALA A 99 1.50 -3.11 14.06
C ALA A 99 1.32 -3.36 12.56
N ALA A 100 2.30 -2.93 11.78
CA ALA A 100 2.32 -3.08 10.32
C ALA A 100 3.69 -3.58 9.84
N LEU A 101 3.75 -4.07 8.62
CA LEU A 101 5.02 -4.35 7.93
C LEU A 101 5.29 -3.22 6.95
N ALA A 102 6.51 -2.67 6.98
CA ALA A 102 7.00 -1.83 5.90
C ALA A 102 7.79 -2.74 4.96
N VAL A 103 7.32 -2.90 3.73
CA VAL A 103 7.83 -3.86 2.75
C VAL A 103 8.42 -3.10 1.58
N ASP A 104 9.63 -3.45 1.19
CA ASP A 104 10.20 -2.97 -0.07
C ASP A 104 9.95 -3.96 -1.21
N VAL A 105 9.49 -3.42 -2.35
CA VAL A 105 9.33 -4.14 -3.61
C VAL A 105 10.28 -3.52 -4.65
N PRO A 106 11.53 -3.99 -4.71
CA PRO A 106 12.49 -3.48 -5.68
C PRO A 106 12.11 -3.92 -7.10
N GLN A 107 12.50 -3.13 -8.10
CA GLN A 107 12.22 -3.39 -9.52
C GLN A 107 10.72 -3.53 -9.83
N PHE A 108 9.87 -2.83 -9.07
CA PHE A 108 8.42 -2.84 -9.25
C PHE A 108 8.00 -2.55 -10.71
N ALA A 109 8.74 -1.69 -11.40
CA ALA A 109 8.52 -1.36 -12.80
C ALA A 109 8.55 -2.56 -13.75
N THR A 110 9.32 -3.60 -13.44
CA THR A 110 9.37 -4.84 -14.23
C THR A 110 8.01 -5.55 -14.24
N PHE A 111 7.18 -5.31 -13.22
CA PHE A 111 5.88 -5.97 -13.03
C PHE A 111 4.70 -5.04 -13.30
N ALA A 112 4.93 -3.73 -13.40
CA ALA A 112 3.89 -2.75 -13.72
C ALA A 112 3.80 -2.56 -15.24
N THR A 113 2.76 -3.11 -15.88
CA THR A 113 2.50 -2.93 -17.32
C THR A 113 1.96 -1.55 -17.68
N ALA A 114 1.61 -0.75 -16.68
CA ALA A 114 1.19 0.64 -16.81
C ALA A 114 2.25 1.51 -16.15
N ASP A 115 2.96 2.30 -16.94
CA ASP A 115 3.76 3.43 -16.45
C ASP A 115 2.97 4.72 -16.69
N PRO A 116 2.08 5.11 -15.75
CA PRO A 116 1.29 6.34 -15.89
C PRO A 116 2.10 7.60 -15.56
N CYS A 117 3.34 7.49 -15.06
CA CYS A 117 4.06 8.62 -14.49
C CYS A 117 5.26 9.10 -15.32
N HIS A 118 5.65 8.39 -16.39
CA HIS A 118 6.84 8.70 -17.21
C HIS A 118 8.15 8.83 -16.41
N CYS A 119 8.17 8.41 -15.14
CA CYS A 119 9.38 8.30 -14.37
C CYS A 119 9.92 6.89 -14.59
N GLU A 120 11.24 6.71 -14.74
CA GLU A 120 11.84 5.37 -14.68
C GLU A 120 11.59 4.82 -13.26
N LEU A 121 10.44 4.17 -13.07
CA LEU A 121 10.01 3.56 -11.84
C LEU A 121 11.11 2.58 -11.39
N ALA A 122 11.59 2.69 -10.14
CA ALA A 122 12.60 1.77 -9.61
C ALA A 122 12.03 0.78 -8.62
N GLY A 123 11.08 1.21 -7.78
CA GLY A 123 10.49 0.34 -6.79
C GLY A 123 9.28 0.93 -6.10
N LEU A 124 8.71 0.14 -5.21
CA LEU A 124 7.50 0.43 -4.46
C LEU A 124 7.72 0.04 -3.00
N GLY A 125 7.65 1.02 -2.12
CA GLY A 125 7.53 0.78 -0.69
C GLY A 125 6.05 0.64 -0.32
N LEU A 126 5.71 -0.38 0.46
CA LEU A 126 4.37 -0.64 0.96
C LEU A 126 4.34 -0.64 2.47
N VAL A 127 3.23 -0.17 3.03
CA VAL A 127 2.83 -0.52 4.39
C VAL A 127 1.69 -1.49 4.29
N VAL A 128 1.81 -2.64 4.95
CA VAL A 128 0.75 -3.65 4.99
C VAL A 128 0.43 -4.01 6.42
N THR A 129 -0.76 -4.54 6.66
CA THR A 129 -1.11 -5.16 7.95
C THR A 129 -0.10 -6.25 8.32
N LYS A 130 0.02 -6.57 9.62
CA LYS A 130 1.02 -7.54 10.12
C LYS A 130 0.92 -8.94 9.47
N ASP A 131 -0.27 -9.34 9.06
CA ASP A 131 -0.52 -10.58 8.32
C ASP A 131 -0.19 -10.49 6.81
N GLY A 132 0.18 -9.30 6.33
CA GLY A 132 0.50 -9.00 4.93
C GLY A 132 -0.72 -8.85 4.02
N ALA A 133 -1.93 -8.94 4.55
CA ALA A 133 -3.13 -9.09 3.73
C ALA A 133 -3.65 -7.77 3.12
N ILE A 134 -3.47 -6.64 3.83
CA ILE A 134 -4.09 -5.37 3.44
C ILE A 134 -3.02 -4.29 3.29
N PRO A 135 -2.87 -3.70 2.09
CA PRO A 135 -2.04 -2.52 1.91
C PRO A 135 -2.71 -1.28 2.53
N LEU A 136 -1.93 -0.53 3.29
CA LEU A 136 -2.33 0.64 4.06
C LEU A 136 -1.81 1.94 3.43
N ALA A 137 -0.60 1.91 2.88
CA ALA A 137 0.00 3.03 2.17
C ALA A 137 1.00 2.52 1.13
N SER A 138 1.23 3.32 0.09
CA SER A 138 2.13 3.00 -1.01
C SER A 138 3.00 4.20 -1.38
N HIS A 139 4.28 3.95 -1.62
CA HIS A 139 5.20 4.98 -2.08
C HIS A 139 6.04 4.44 -3.23
N VAL A 140 5.79 5.00 -4.40
CA VAL A 140 6.53 4.67 -5.62
C VAL A 140 7.72 5.59 -5.71
N TYR A 141 8.91 5.03 -5.94
CA TYR A 141 10.15 5.80 -6.07
C TYR A 141 10.85 5.54 -7.41
N SER A 142 11.42 6.60 -7.98
CA SER A 142 12.13 6.59 -9.26
C SER A 142 13.57 6.10 -9.12
N ARG A 143 14.16 5.71 -10.25
CA ARG A 143 15.56 5.25 -10.33
C ARG A 143 16.57 6.37 -10.11
N GLU A 144 16.24 7.59 -10.52
CA GLU A 144 17.06 8.79 -10.27
C GLU A 144 16.45 9.64 -9.16
N GLY A 145 17.28 10.04 -8.19
CA GLY A 145 16.99 11.14 -7.24
C GLY A 145 15.99 10.88 -6.12
N ALA A 146 15.31 9.73 -6.07
CA ALA A 146 14.38 9.45 -4.97
C ALA A 146 15.12 9.02 -3.71
N PRO A 147 14.70 9.49 -2.51
CA PRO A 147 15.20 8.93 -1.28
C PRO A 147 14.84 7.43 -1.23
N PRO A 148 15.78 6.54 -0.87
CA PRO A 148 15.51 5.10 -0.81
C PRO A 148 14.35 4.75 0.13
N PHE A 149 13.86 3.51 0.06
CA PHE A 149 12.95 2.90 1.04
C PHE A 149 13.25 3.26 2.50
N ALA A 150 14.51 3.59 2.83
CA ALA A 150 14.96 4.15 4.10
C ALA A 150 14.17 5.37 4.60
N VAL A 151 13.88 6.36 3.75
CA VAL A 151 13.14 7.56 4.19
C VAL A 151 11.69 7.22 4.48
N LEU A 152 11.07 6.40 3.62
CA LEU A 152 9.74 5.86 3.88
C LEU A 152 9.71 5.06 5.18
N ALA A 153 10.68 4.17 5.39
CA ALA A 153 10.79 3.36 6.59
C ALA A 153 10.88 4.23 7.87
N GLU A 154 11.61 5.34 7.83
CA GLU A 154 11.72 6.27 8.95
C GLU A 154 10.43 7.03 9.22
N GLU A 155 9.80 7.59 8.18
CA GLU A 155 8.49 8.25 8.33
C GLU A 155 7.45 7.30 8.94
N LEU A 156 7.46 6.03 8.53
CA LEU A 156 6.52 5.04 9.02
C LEU A 156 6.80 4.61 10.46
N ARG A 157 8.07 4.44 10.83
CA ARG A 157 8.45 4.19 12.22
C ARG A 157 8.06 5.31 13.16
N SER A 158 8.07 6.56 12.68
CA SER A 158 7.60 7.70 13.46
C SER A 158 6.10 7.67 13.73
N ARG A 159 5.32 6.98 12.88
CA ARG A 159 3.84 6.92 12.94
C ARG A 159 3.30 5.62 13.54
N TYR A 160 3.99 4.51 13.31
CA TYR A 160 3.52 3.17 13.68
C TYR A 160 4.68 2.27 14.17
N PRO A 161 4.42 1.34 15.11
CA PRO A 161 5.36 0.26 15.42
C PRO A 161 5.44 -0.73 14.26
N VAL A 162 6.34 -0.47 13.30
CA VAL A 162 6.51 -1.30 12.10
C VAL A 162 7.64 -2.33 12.24
N THR A 163 7.48 -3.46 11.55
CA THR A 163 8.58 -4.38 11.24
C THR A 163 9.05 -4.13 9.81
N LEU A 164 10.34 -3.86 9.60
CA LEU A 164 10.88 -3.68 8.24
C LEU A 164 11.04 -5.03 7.54
N VAL A 165 10.70 -5.09 6.26
CA VAL A 165 10.86 -6.26 5.41
C VAL A 165 11.57 -5.83 4.13
N PHE A 166 12.78 -6.35 3.88
CA PHE A 166 13.64 -5.90 2.78
C PHE A 166 14.47 -7.05 2.19
N THR A 167 15.03 -6.82 1.00
CA THR A 167 15.85 -7.79 0.25
C THR A 167 17.35 -7.55 0.44
N ALA A 168 18.19 -8.50 0.01
CA ALA A 168 19.63 -8.41 0.17
C ALA A 168 20.20 -7.14 -0.51
N GLY A 169 21.16 -6.48 0.13
CA GLY A 169 21.81 -5.26 -0.38
C GLY A 169 21.16 -3.95 0.07
N GLN A 170 19.99 -3.99 0.70
CA GLN A 170 19.28 -2.80 1.20
C GLN A 170 19.60 -2.48 2.66
N ALA A 171 20.09 -3.47 3.41
CA ALA A 171 20.38 -3.36 4.84
C ALA A 171 21.28 -2.15 5.17
N ALA A 172 22.30 -1.91 4.36
CA ALA A 172 23.28 -0.83 4.57
C ALA A 172 22.68 0.58 4.50
N GLN A 173 21.49 0.74 3.93
CA GLN A 173 20.80 2.02 3.79
C GLN A 173 19.70 2.21 4.85
N LEU A 174 19.44 1.20 5.67
CA LEU A 174 18.36 1.19 6.65
C LEU A 174 18.93 1.26 8.05
N ASP A 175 18.37 2.12 8.90
CA ASP A 175 18.42 1.84 10.32
C ASP A 175 17.57 0.59 10.55
N LEU A 176 18.14 -0.53 10.99
CA LEU A 176 17.40 -1.79 11.13
C LEU A 176 16.58 -1.87 12.42
N GLY A 177 16.95 -1.12 13.46
CA GLY A 177 16.33 -1.22 14.77
C GLY A 177 16.24 -2.66 15.30
N ARG A 178 15.19 -2.97 16.07
CA ARG A 178 14.98 -4.31 16.68
C ARG A 178 13.96 -5.19 15.95
N HIS A 179 13.20 -4.62 15.01
CA HIS A 179 12.09 -5.30 14.34
C HIS A 179 12.29 -5.26 12.83
N PHE A 180 12.98 -6.27 12.32
CA PHE A 180 13.16 -6.43 10.89
C PHE A 180 13.19 -7.91 10.47
N VAL A 181 12.87 -8.15 9.21
CA VAL A 181 13.00 -9.40 8.49
C VAL A 181 13.71 -9.08 7.17
N GLY A 182 14.94 -9.54 6.99
CA GLY A 182 15.68 -9.26 5.77
C GLY A 182 16.96 -10.05 5.67
N ALA A 183 17.54 -10.05 4.47
CA ALA A 183 18.80 -10.69 4.21
C ALA A 183 19.96 -9.75 4.61
N LEU A 184 20.80 -10.21 5.54
CA LEU A 184 21.99 -9.50 5.98
C LEU A 184 23.25 -10.18 5.39
N PRO A 185 24.20 -9.42 4.81
CA PRO A 185 25.46 -9.98 4.36
C PRO A 185 26.25 -10.53 5.56
N LEU A 186 26.62 -11.82 5.52
CA LEU A 186 27.39 -12.44 6.61
C LEU A 186 28.79 -11.84 6.79
N SER A 187 29.35 -11.24 5.74
CA SER A 187 30.61 -10.50 5.78
C SER A 187 30.53 -9.24 6.66
N GLU A 188 29.36 -8.63 6.74
CA GLU A 188 29.10 -7.40 7.52
C GLU A 188 28.58 -7.70 8.93
N HIS A 189 28.08 -8.93 9.15
CA HIS A 189 27.53 -9.39 10.43
C HIS A 189 28.17 -10.73 10.86
N PRO A 190 29.49 -10.78 11.11
CA PRO A 190 30.21 -12.01 11.47
C PRO A 190 29.77 -12.59 12.82
N ASP A 191 29.20 -11.77 13.70
CA ASP A 191 28.62 -12.18 14.99
C ASP A 191 27.43 -13.15 14.83
N LEU A 192 26.70 -13.07 13.71
CA LEU A 192 25.64 -14.04 13.41
C LEU A 192 26.20 -15.44 13.14
N LEU A 193 27.42 -15.54 12.62
CA LEU A 193 28.12 -16.82 12.43
C LEU A 193 28.63 -17.38 13.76
N ALA A 194 29.01 -16.51 14.70
CA ALA A 194 29.50 -16.91 16.02
C ALA A 194 28.41 -17.52 16.91
N LYS A 195 27.12 -17.27 16.62
CA LYS A 195 26.01 -17.90 17.35
C LYS A 195 25.91 -19.39 16.99
N PRO A 196 25.96 -20.31 17.98
CA PRO A 196 25.79 -21.73 17.75
C PRO A 196 24.50 -22.03 16.99
N ALA A 197 24.53 -23.00 16.08
CA ALA A 197 23.34 -23.38 15.31
C ALA A 197 22.15 -23.77 16.22
N ALA A 198 22.42 -24.30 17.41
CA ALA A 198 21.43 -24.64 18.43
C ALA A 198 20.69 -23.42 19.04
N GLU A 199 21.29 -22.23 19.01
CA GLU A 199 20.67 -20.98 19.47
C GLU A 199 19.91 -20.26 18.36
N ARG A 200 20.10 -20.69 17.10
CA ARG A 200 19.33 -20.20 15.96
C ARG A 200 17.97 -20.88 15.99
N LYS A 201 16.92 -20.14 16.37
CA LYS A 201 15.54 -20.64 16.24
C LYS A 201 15.20 -20.74 14.76
N SER A 202 15.07 -21.97 14.24
CA SER A 202 14.44 -22.18 12.95
C SER A 202 13.00 -21.69 13.02
N ARG A 203 12.57 -20.93 12.01
CA ARG A 203 11.14 -20.71 11.80
C ARG A 203 10.62 -22.04 11.26
N GLY A 204 9.87 -22.77 12.09
CA GLY A 204 9.40 -24.12 11.77
C GLY A 204 8.77 -24.20 10.36
N GLU A 205 8.95 -25.35 9.72
CA GLU A 205 8.50 -25.64 8.35
C GLU A 205 7.01 -25.30 8.17
N GLY A 206 6.74 -24.14 7.59
CA GLY A 206 5.47 -23.90 6.93
C GLY A 206 5.47 -24.71 5.64
N LYS A 207 4.53 -25.65 5.50
CA LYS A 207 4.39 -26.51 4.33
C LYS A 207 4.41 -25.68 3.04
N ASP A 208 5.52 -25.74 2.31
CA ASP A 208 5.54 -25.44 0.88
C ASP A 208 4.63 -26.47 0.19
N VAL A 209 3.40 -26.07 -0.14
CA VAL A 209 2.59 -26.80 -1.12
C VAL A 209 3.06 -26.37 -2.49
N GLY A 210 4.22 -26.88 -2.88
CA GLY A 210 4.68 -26.91 -4.26
C GLY A 210 4.40 -28.29 -4.84
N GLN A 211 3.17 -28.53 -5.31
CA GLN A 211 2.91 -29.70 -6.15
C GLN A 211 3.60 -29.48 -7.50
N ARG A 212 4.68 -30.24 -7.72
CA ARG A 212 5.13 -30.60 -9.07
C ARG A 212 4.03 -31.40 -9.74
N GLY A 213 3.52 -30.91 -10.87
CA GLY A 213 2.80 -31.72 -11.84
C GLY A 213 3.74 -32.02 -13.00
N GLU A 214 4.24 -33.24 -13.05
CA GLU A 214 4.76 -33.84 -14.28
C GLU A 214 3.58 -34.15 -15.22
N GLY A 215 3.80 -33.95 -16.51
CA GLY A 215 2.92 -34.30 -17.63
C GLY A 215 3.64 -34.01 -18.93
#